data_AF-A0A380EGA9-F1
#
_entry.id   AF-A0A380EGA9-F1
#
_cell.length_a   1.000
_cell.length_b   1.000
_cell.length_c   1.000
_cell.angle_alpha   90.00
_cell.angle_beta   90.00
_cell.angle_gamma   90.00
#
_symmetry.space_group_name_H-M   'P 1'
#
loop_
_entity.id
_entity.type
_entity.pdbx_description
1 polymer ?
#
loop_
_entity_poly.entity_id
_entity_poly.type
_entity_poly.pdbx_seq_one_letter_code
_entity_poly.pdbx_strand_id
1 'polypeptide(L)'
;MNIVKLMVIIIYLIIGSALGIIIIPEIANDLGLQNSSFLKNHYVDGIIGSIFMFLIFGVFIRRVTNAIKGLEHFIMRRSAVEILFATIGLIIGLLISVMVSFILESIGNSIFNHFIPVIITILLCYFGFQFGLKKTR
;
A
#
# COMPACT_ATOMS: atom_id res chain seq x y z
N MET A 1 1.16 -13.78 20.95
CA MET A 1 1.53 -12.76 19.95
C MET A 1 0.25 -12.18 19.38
N ASN A 2 0.03 -10.85 19.42
CA ASN A 2 -1.23 -10.26 18.90
C ASN A 2 -1.40 -10.58 17.41
N ILE A 3 -2.58 -11.07 17.02
CA ILE A 3 -2.91 -11.45 15.63
C ILE A 3 -2.59 -10.32 14.64
N VAL A 4 -2.90 -9.07 14.99
CA VAL A 4 -2.59 -7.88 14.18
C VAL A 4 -1.08 -7.74 13.94
N LYS A 5 -0.24 -7.99 14.96
CA LYS A 5 1.21 -7.90 14.81
C LYS A 5 1.73 -8.98 13.85
N LEU A 6 1.18 -10.19 13.94
CA LEU A 6 1.50 -11.28 13.03
C LEU A 6 1.12 -10.92 11.58
N MET A 7 -0.09 -10.40 11.37
CA MET A 7 -0.52 -9.92 10.04
C MET A 7 0.44 -8.87 9.47
N VAL A 8 0.83 -7.87 10.27
CA VAL A 8 1.76 -6.82 9.82
C VAL A 8 3.12 -7.42 9.43
N ILE A 9 3.65 -8.37 10.22
CA ILE A 9 4.91 -9.05 9.91
C ILE A 9 4.80 -9.82 8.59
N ILE A 10 3.73 -10.59 8.39
CA ILE A 10 3.51 -11.37 7.17
C ILE A 10 3.42 -10.45 5.95
N ILE A 11 2.67 -9.35 6.05
CA ILE A 11 2.58 -8.35 4.97
C ILE A 11 3.97 -7.78 4.66
N TYR A 12 4.77 -7.48 5.69
CA TYR A 12 6.14 -7.00 5.54
C TYR A 12 7.02 -8.00 4.77
N LEU A 13 6.93 -9.27 5.12
CA LEU A 13 7.71 -10.33 4.48
C LEU A 13 7.33 -10.48 3.00
N ILE A 14 6.03 -10.44 2.68
CA ILE A 14 5.51 -10.55 1.31
C ILE A 14 5.96 -9.36 0.45
N ILE A 15 5.81 -8.13 0.97
CA ILE A 15 6.24 -6.92 0.26
C ILE A 15 7.76 -6.93 0.08
N GLY A 16 8.52 -7.27 1.13
CA GLY A 16 9.96 -7.36 1.07
C GLY A 16 10.45 -8.41 0.07
N SER A 17 9.78 -9.56 0.00
CA SER A 17 10.13 -10.59 -1.00
C SER A 17 9.78 -10.14 -2.42
N ALA A 18 8.62 -9.51 -2.64
CA ALA A 18 8.23 -9.03 -3.95
C ALA A 18 9.19 -7.94 -4.46
N LEU A 19 9.53 -6.98 -3.59
CA LEU A 19 10.51 -5.94 -3.92
C LEU A 19 11.91 -6.51 -4.14
N GLY A 20 12.32 -7.51 -3.36
CA GLY A 20 13.58 -8.22 -3.56
C GLY A 20 13.70 -8.84 -4.95
N ILE A 21 12.66 -9.57 -5.38
CA ILE A 21 12.62 -10.23 -6.68
C ILE A 21 12.65 -9.23 -7.85
N ILE A 22 12.11 -8.02 -7.67
CA ILE A 22 12.10 -7.02 -8.74
C ILE A 22 13.42 -6.24 -8.77
N ILE A 23 13.87 -5.74 -7.62
CA ILE A 23 14.97 -4.75 -7.54
C ILE A 23 16.35 -5.41 -7.65
N ILE A 24 16.55 -6.57 -7.00
CA ILE A 24 17.86 -7.23 -6.96
C ILE A 24 18.37 -7.63 -8.36
N PRO A 25 17.58 -8.27 -9.24
CA PRO A 25 18.07 -8.62 -10.57
C PRO A 25 18.30 -7.40 -11.46
N GLU A 26 17.50 -6.33 -11.32
CA GLU A 26 17.72 -5.07 -12.05
C GLU A 26 19.08 -4.45 -11.69
N ILE A 27 19.41 -4.35 -10.39
CA ILE A 27 20.70 -3.84 -9.92
C ILE A 27 21.86 -4.75 -10.36
N ALA A 28 21.66 -6.06 -10.31
CA ALA A 28 22.69 -7.03 -10.72
C ALA A 28 22.98 -6.96 -12.22
N ASN A 29 21.98 -6.64 -13.05
CA ASN A 29 22.12 -6.46 -14.48
C ASN A 29 22.91 -5.19 -14.81
N ASP A 30 22.61 -4.08 -14.14
CA ASP A 30 23.32 -2.80 -14.30
C ASP A 30 24.79 -2.88 -13.88
N LEU A 31 25.11 -3.76 -12.93
CA LEU A 31 26.49 -4.00 -12.45
C LEU A 31 27.25 -5.06 -13.27
N GLY A 32 26.63 -5.65 -14.31
CA GLY A 32 27.27 -6.66 -15.17
C GLY A 32 27.53 -8.02 -14.50
N LEU A 33 26.88 -8.31 -13.37
CA LEU A 33 27.09 -9.52 -12.56
C LEU A 33 26.20 -10.70 -12.96
N GLN A 34 25.83 -10.79 -14.25
CA GLN A 34 24.89 -11.77 -14.79
C GLN A 34 25.29 -13.25 -14.60
N ASN A 35 26.59 -13.53 -14.36
CA ASN A 35 27.14 -14.88 -14.32
C ASN A 35 27.19 -15.54 -12.93
N SER A 36 26.69 -14.89 -11.88
CA SER A 36 26.65 -15.51 -10.56
C SER A 36 25.39 -16.38 -10.41
N SER A 37 25.56 -17.70 -10.39
CA SER A 37 24.46 -18.68 -10.28
C SER A 37 23.59 -18.51 -9.02
N PHE A 38 24.06 -17.73 -8.03
CA PHE A 38 23.34 -17.38 -6.82
C PHE A 38 22.24 -16.31 -7.02
N LEU A 39 22.43 -15.36 -7.95
CA LEU A 39 21.48 -14.26 -8.24
C LEU A 39 20.50 -14.57 -9.39
N LYS A 40 20.54 -15.79 -9.94
CA LYS A 40 19.56 -16.23 -10.95
C LYS A 40 18.31 -16.86 -10.31
N ASN A 41 18.35 -17.09 -9.00
CA ASN A 41 17.31 -17.82 -8.29
C ASN A 41 16.37 -16.83 -7.58
N HIS A 42 15.18 -16.62 -8.14
CA HIS A 42 14.15 -15.74 -7.59
C HIS A 42 13.82 -16.02 -6.11
N TYR A 43 14.00 -17.26 -5.64
CA TYR A 43 13.78 -17.60 -4.23
C TYR A 43 14.84 -16.95 -3.31
N VAL A 44 16.08 -16.85 -3.77
CA VAL A 44 17.19 -16.24 -3.01
C VAL A 44 17.02 -14.72 -2.97
N ASP A 45 16.67 -14.10 -4.10
CA ASP A 45 16.41 -12.66 -4.19
C ASP A 45 15.24 -12.26 -3.28
N GLY A 46 14.17 -13.06 -3.29
CA GLY A 46 13.02 -12.85 -2.39
C GLY A 46 13.40 -12.94 -0.91
N ILE A 47 14.24 -13.91 -0.52
CA ILE A 47 14.71 -14.04 0.87
C ILE A 47 15.57 -12.85 1.28
N ILE A 48 16.51 -12.44 0.42
CA ILE A 48 17.41 -11.30 0.67
C ILE A 48 16.58 -10.02 0.81
N GLY A 49 15.64 -9.77 -0.11
CA GLY A 49 14.75 -8.63 -0.05
C GLY A 49 13.91 -8.62 1.21
N SER A 50 13.37 -9.78 1.62
CA SER A 50 12.58 -9.91 2.84
C SER A 50 13.40 -9.64 4.11
N ILE A 51 14.62 -10.18 4.21
CA ILE A 51 15.56 -9.89 5.31
C ILE A 51 15.88 -8.40 5.37
N PHE A 52 16.20 -7.80 4.23
CA PHE A 52 16.60 -6.39 4.15
C PHE A 52 15.44 -5.48 4.56
N MET A 53 14.24 -5.78 4.07
CA MET A 53 13.03 -5.03 4.42
C MET A 53 12.70 -5.17 5.92
N PHE A 54 12.84 -6.37 6.48
CA PHE A 54 12.62 -6.61 7.91
C PHE A 54 13.62 -5.83 8.78
N LEU A 55 14.88 -5.73 8.36
CA LEU A 55 15.92 -5.01 9.10
C LEU A 55 15.64 -3.50 9.18
N ILE A 56 15.31 -2.87 8.05
CA ILE A 56 15.07 -1.43 7.96
C ILE A 56 13.78 -1.05 8.70
N PHE A 57 12.74 -1.85 8.51
CA PHE A 57 11.40 -1.46 8.93
C PHE A 57 10.86 -2.23 10.12
N GLY A 58 11.65 -3.13 10.72
CA GLY A 58 11.29 -3.83 11.95
C GLY A 58 10.83 -2.88 13.06
N VAL A 59 11.40 -1.67 13.10
CA VAL A 59 11.03 -0.59 14.03
C VAL A 59 9.61 -0.05 13.77
N PHE A 60 9.17 -0.02 12.51
CA PHE A 60 7.85 0.49 12.12
C PHE A 60 6.72 -0.49 12.43
N ILE A 61 7.00 -1.79 12.56
CA ILE A 61 6.00 -2.83 12.85
C ILE A 61 5.15 -2.46 14.07
N ARG A 62 5.77 -1.94 15.14
CA ARG A 62 5.04 -1.53 16.35
C ARG A 62 4.13 -0.33 16.10
N ARG A 63 4.60 0.67 15.34
CA ARG A 63 3.79 1.86 15.00
C ARG A 63 2.59 1.47 14.14
N VAL A 64 2.81 0.66 13.10
CA VAL A 64 1.75 0.18 12.20
C VAL A 64 0.73 -0.66 12.97
N THR A 65 1.18 -1.59 13.83
CA THR A 65 0.28 -2.41 14.65
C THR A 65 -0.61 -1.53 15.55
N ASN A 66 -0.04 -0.50 16.17
CA ASN A 66 -0.80 0.42 17.03
C ASN A 66 -1.78 1.28 16.22
N ALA A 67 -1.39 1.72 15.02
CA ALA A 67 -2.26 2.48 14.12
C ALA A 67 -3.48 1.64 13.69
N ILE A 68 -3.27 0.37 13.31
CA ILE A 68 -4.36 -0.54 12.94
C ILE A 68 -5.31 -0.76 14.11
N LYS A 69 -4.80 -0.99 15.33
CA LYS A 69 -5.64 -1.11 16.53
C LYS A 69 -6.40 0.19 16.84
N GLY A 70 -5.77 1.34 16.61
CA GLY A 70 -6.42 2.64 16.73
C GLY A 70 -7.58 2.79 15.76
N LEU A 71 -7.39 2.36 14.50
CA LEU A 71 -8.42 2.35 13.47
C LEU A 71 -9.56 1.38 13.81
N GLU A 72 -9.24 0.18 14.29
CA GLU A 72 -10.21 -0.83 14.74
C GLU A 72 -11.10 -0.25 15.86
N HIS A 73 -10.48 0.34 16.89
CA HIS A 73 -11.23 1.00 17.97
C HIS A 73 -12.06 2.20 17.47
N PHE A 74 -11.58 2.94 16.48
CA PHE A 74 -12.33 4.03 15.87
C PHE A 74 -13.58 3.51 15.14
N ILE A 75 -13.44 2.44 14.36
CA ILE A 75 -14.53 1.81 13.61
C ILE A 75 -15.56 1.20 14.56
N MET A 76 -15.13 0.46 15.59
CA MET A 76 -16.04 -0.19 16.55
C MET A 76 -16.89 0.79 17.37
N ARG A 77 -16.47 2.06 17.48
CA ARG A 77 -17.22 3.11 18.19
C ARG A 77 -18.25 3.81 17.31
N ARG A 78 -18.27 3.55 16.01
CA ARG A 78 -19.18 4.17 15.04
C ARG A 78 -20.38 3.27 14.77
N SER A 79 -21.51 3.88 14.43
CA SER A 79 -22.69 3.16 13.99
C SER A 79 -22.46 2.51 12.62
N ALA A 80 -23.17 1.40 12.36
CA ALA A 80 -23.11 0.73 11.05
C ALA A 80 -23.51 1.68 9.90
N VAL A 81 -24.45 2.59 10.14
CA VAL A 81 -24.91 3.58 9.15
C VAL A 81 -23.82 4.58 8.79
N GLU A 82 -23.10 5.14 9.78
CA GLU A 82 -21.96 6.03 9.52
C GLU A 82 -20.88 5.32 8.70
N ILE A 83 -20.56 4.06 9.02
CA ILE A 83 -19.56 3.27 8.29
C ILE A 83 -20.01 3.01 6.86
N LEU A 84 -21.29 2.68 6.64
CA LEU A 84 -21.84 2.47 5.29
C LEU A 84 -21.73 3.73 4.44
N PHE A 85 -22.15 4.89 4.96
CA PHE A 85 -22.02 6.16 4.23
C PHE A 85 -20.57 6.54 3.95
N ALA A 86 -19.66 6.33 4.92
CA ALA A 86 -18.23 6.55 4.73
C ALA A 86 -17.65 5.63 3.65
N THR A 87 -18.06 4.37 3.62
CA THR A 87 -17.63 3.38 2.63
C THR A 87 -18.14 3.73 1.24
N ILE A 88 -19.42 4.15 1.11
CA ILE A 88 -19.98 4.63 -0.16
C ILE A 88 -19.21 5.84 -0.67
N GLY A 89 -18.90 6.81 0.20
CA GLY A 89 -18.08 7.97 -0.15
C GLY A 89 -16.68 7.56 -0.63
N LEU A 90 -16.06 6.57 0.00
CA LEU A 90 -14.75 6.05 -0.39
C LEU A 90 -14.81 5.33 -1.74
N ILE A 91 -15.82 4.48 -1.98
CA ILE A 91 -16.05 3.80 -3.27
C ILE A 91 -16.22 4.82 -4.39
N ILE A 92 -17.06 5.84 -4.18
CA ILE A 92 -17.29 6.90 -5.17
C ILE A 92 -15.98 7.66 -5.43
N GLY A 93 -15.22 8.00 -4.39
CA GLY A 93 -13.94 8.70 -4.54
C GLY A 93 -12.91 7.89 -5.32
N LEU A 94 -12.84 6.58 -5.07
CA LEU A 94 -11.99 5.67 -5.82
C LEU A 94 -12.43 5.57 -7.28
N LEU A 95 -13.73 5.43 -7.54
CA LEU A 95 -14.28 5.32 -8.90
C LEU A 95 -13.97 6.58 -9.72
N ILE A 96 -14.21 7.76 -9.16
CA ILE A 96 -13.87 9.04 -9.81
C ILE A 96 -12.38 9.09 -10.12
N SER A 97 -11.52 8.73 -9.16
CA SER A 97 -10.07 8.74 -9.39
C SER A 97 -9.63 7.80 -10.51
N VAL A 98 -10.19 6.59 -10.57
CA VAL A 98 -9.91 5.62 -11.65
C VAL A 98 -10.32 6.19 -13.00
N MET A 99 -11.49 6.85 -13.09
CA MET A 99 -11.92 7.51 -14.32
C MET A 99 -10.95 8.61 -14.75
N VAL A 100 -10.45 9.41 -13.79
CA VAL A 100 -9.42 10.42 -14.05
C VAL A 100 -8.14 9.77 -14.56
N SER A 101 -7.70 8.67 -13.95
CA SER A 101 -6.52 7.92 -14.39
C SER A 101 -6.62 7.49 -15.86
N PHE A 102 -7.76 6.94 -16.28
CA PHE A 102 -8.00 6.53 -17.67
C PHE A 102 -7.94 7.71 -18.65
N ILE A 103 -8.52 8.86 -18.28
CA ILE A 103 -8.48 10.06 -19.11
C ILE A 103 -7.04 10.56 -19.27
N LEU A 104 -6.27 10.61 -18.18
CA LEU A 104 -4.88 11.09 -18.22
C LEU A 104 -3.98 10.16 -19.04
N GLU A 105 -4.16 8.85 -18.91
CA GLU A 105 -3.43 7.85 -19.71
C GLU A 105 -3.75 7.97 -21.21
N SER A 106 -4.98 8.39 -21.56
CA SER A 106 -5.40 8.56 -22.96
C SER A 106 -4.78 9.80 -23.64
N ILE A 107 -4.36 10.82 -22.87
CA ILE A 107 -3.80 12.08 -23.40
C ILE A 107 -2.28 11.95 -23.67
N GLY A 108 -1.66 10.87 -23.22
CA GLY A 108 -0.25 10.54 -23.41
C GLY A 108 0.33 9.90 -22.16
N ASN A 109 1.60 9.46 -22.19
CA ASN A 109 2.25 8.88 -21.02
C ASN A 109 3.31 9.85 -20.46
N SER A 110 2.91 10.68 -19.50
CA SER A 110 3.81 11.53 -18.74
C SER A 110 3.86 11.06 -17.29
N ILE A 111 4.99 11.30 -16.60
CA ILE A 111 5.17 10.96 -15.19
C ILE A 111 4.04 11.53 -14.32
N PHE A 112 3.49 12.70 -14.68
CA PHE A 112 2.36 13.32 -14.00
C PHE A 112 1.07 12.47 -14.04
N ASN A 113 0.91 11.61 -15.06
CA ASN A 113 -0.27 10.77 -15.23
C ASN A 113 -0.35 9.64 -14.21
N HIS A 114 0.76 9.31 -13.55
CA HIS A 114 0.76 8.37 -12.43
C HIS A 114 0.52 9.06 -11.09
N PHE A 115 1.02 10.29 -10.90
CA PHE A 115 0.92 10.98 -9.62
C PHE A 115 -0.43 11.70 -9.41
N ILE A 116 -0.96 12.34 -10.46
CA ILE A 116 -2.21 13.11 -10.37
C ILE A 116 -3.38 12.24 -9.89
N PRO A 117 -3.63 11.04 -10.45
CA PRO A 117 -4.72 10.19 -9.99
C PRO A 117 -4.52 9.74 -8.53
N VAL A 118 -3.30 9.47 -8.09
CA VAL A 118 -3.02 9.09 -6.70
C VAL A 118 -3.38 10.23 -5.73
N ILE A 119 -2.97 11.47 -6.06
CA ILE A 119 -3.31 12.64 -5.24
C ILE A 119 -4.83 12.84 -5.19
N ILE A 120 -5.50 12.73 -6.33
CA ILE A 120 -6.95 12.84 -6.45
C ILE A 120 -7.65 11.76 -5.62
N THR A 121 -7.16 10.51 -5.66
CA THR A 121 -7.65 9.39 -4.83
C THR A 121 -7.61 9.75 -3.36
N ILE A 122 -6.46 10.23 -2.87
CA ILE A 122 -6.26 10.54 -1.45
C ILE A 122 -7.23 11.64 -1.00
N LEU A 123 -7.35 12.71 -1.80
CA LEU A 123 -8.26 13.82 -1.51
C LEU A 123 -9.73 13.36 -1.52
N LEU A 124 -10.16 12.68 -2.56
CA LEU A 124 -11.54 12.21 -2.71
C LEU A 124 -11.93 11.19 -1.64
N CYS A 125 -11.06 10.23 -1.32
CA CYS A 125 -11.30 9.27 -0.24
C CYS A 125 -11.40 9.98 1.12
N TYR A 126 -10.53 10.96 1.39
CA TYR A 126 -10.60 11.75 2.62
C TYR A 126 -11.92 12.53 2.72
N PHE A 127 -12.32 13.21 1.64
CA PHE A 127 -13.58 13.94 1.60
C PHE A 127 -14.79 13.01 1.70
N GLY A 128 -14.83 11.92 0.94
CA GLY A 128 -15.90 10.92 0.98
C GLY A 128 -16.07 10.30 2.36
N PHE A 129 -14.96 10.00 3.04
CA PHE A 129 -14.97 9.52 4.41
C PHE A 129 -15.50 10.57 5.40
N GLN A 130 -15.02 11.82 5.31
CA GLN A 130 -15.49 12.93 6.16
C GLN A 130 -16.98 13.23 5.97
N PHE A 131 -17.47 13.26 4.73
CA PHE A 131 -18.88 13.51 4.43
C PHE A 131 -19.77 12.36 4.92
N GLY A 132 -19.30 11.12 4.83
CA GLY A 132 -20.03 9.96 5.35
C GLY A 132 -20.16 9.97 6.88
N LEU A 133 -19.13 10.44 7.59
CA LEU A 133 -19.11 10.49 9.06
C LEU A 133 -19.82 11.71 9.66
N LYS A 134 -19.92 12.84 8.95
CA LYS A 134 -20.49 14.09 9.50
C LYS A 134 -22.01 14.21 9.38
N LYS A 135 -22.69 13.29 8.68
CA LYS A 135 -24.12 13.40 8.37
C LYS A 135 -25.07 13.07 9.54
N THR A 136 -24.56 12.79 10.74
CA THR A 136 -25.39 12.48 11.93
C THR A 136 -24.99 13.33 13.14
N ARG A 137 -24.86 14.64 12.95
CA ARG A 137 -25.11 15.62 14.01
C ARG A 137 -26.25 16.53 13.59
#